data_AF-A0ABD1TN92-F1
#
_entry.id   AF-A0ABD1TN92-F1
#
_cell.length_a   1.000
_cell.length_b   1.000
_cell.length_c   1.000
_cell.angle_alpha   90.00
_cell.angle_beta   90.00
_cell.angle_gamma   90.00
#
_symmetry.space_group_name_H-M   'P 1'
#
loop_
_entity.id
_entity.type
_entity.pdbx_description
1 polymer ?
#
loop_
_entity_poly.entity_id
_entity_poly.type
_entity_poly.pdbx_seq_one_letter_code
_entity_poly.pdbx_strand_id
1 'polypeptide(L)'
;MVLELQRRFQGTSSSTRLKVIQGDVLKCDLPYFDICVANIPYQISSPLTFKLLSHRPLFRCAVIMFQREFAMRLVAQPGDSLYCRLSVNTQLLARVNHLLKVGRNNFRPPPKVDSSVVRIEPRKPLPPVNFKEWDGLVRICFNRKNKTLGSIFRQKSVLSVLEKNYKTVASITAFA
;
A
#
# COMPACT_ATOMS: atom_id res chain seq x y z
N MET A 1 9.69 -23.56 5.02
CA MET A 1 8.32 -23.20 4.56
C MET A 1 8.00 -23.76 3.18
N VAL A 2 8.79 -23.51 2.14
CA VAL A 2 8.54 -24.05 0.78
C VAL A 2 8.49 -25.59 0.76
N LEU A 3 9.51 -26.24 1.31
CA LEU A 3 9.55 -27.71 1.43
C LEU A 3 8.38 -28.28 2.24
N GLU A 4 7.94 -27.56 3.28
CA GLU A 4 6.81 -27.96 4.10
C GLU A 4 5.49 -27.91 3.33
N LEU A 5 5.29 -26.86 2.52
CA LEU A 5 4.13 -26.77 1.62
C LEU A 5 4.16 -27.88 0.57
N GLN A 6 5.31 -28.15 -0.03
CA GLN A 6 5.45 -29.22 -1.02
C GLN A 6 5.10 -30.58 -0.41
N ARG A 7 5.64 -30.90 0.78
CA ARG A 7 5.30 -32.14 1.50
C ARG A 7 3.82 -32.22 1.85
N ARG A 8 3.25 -31.15 2.41
CA ARG A 8 1.85 -31.13 2.86
C ARG A 8 0.85 -31.37 1.73
N PHE A 9 1.17 -30.93 0.52
CA PHE A 9 0.31 -31.09 -0.65
C PHE A 9 0.70 -32.28 -1.54
N GLN A 10 1.78 -32.99 -1.23
CA GLN A 10 2.21 -34.19 -1.97
C GLN A 10 1.12 -35.27 -1.91
N GLY A 11 0.79 -35.87 -3.07
CA GLY A 11 -0.23 -36.92 -3.16
C GLY A 11 -1.68 -36.43 -3.04
N THR A 12 -1.91 -35.12 -2.89
CA THR A 12 -3.27 -34.55 -2.88
C THR A 12 -3.71 -34.14 -4.29
N SER A 13 -5.02 -34.17 -4.55
CA SER A 13 -5.61 -33.67 -5.81
C SER A 13 -5.31 -32.18 -6.08
N SER A 14 -4.91 -31.42 -5.07
CA SER A 14 -4.56 -30.01 -5.20
C SER A 14 -3.09 -29.78 -5.55
N SER A 15 -2.25 -30.83 -5.56
CA SER A 15 -0.83 -30.72 -5.91
C SER A 15 -0.62 -30.12 -7.30
N THR A 16 -1.45 -30.51 -8.28
CA THR A 16 -1.38 -30.00 -9.67
C THR A 16 -1.81 -28.54 -9.81
N ARG A 17 -2.54 -27.99 -8.83
CA ARG A 17 -3.04 -26.62 -8.82
C ARG A 17 -2.18 -25.68 -7.98
N LEU A 18 -1.16 -26.20 -7.30
CA LEU A 18 -0.28 -25.44 -6.42
C LEU A 18 1.03 -25.11 -7.14
N LYS A 19 1.25 -23.83 -7.43
CA LYS A 19 2.56 -23.32 -7.85
C LYS A 19 3.22 -22.58 -6.70
N VAL A 20 4.39 -23.03 -6.27
CA VAL A 20 5.18 -22.36 -5.22
C VAL A 20 6.31 -21.57 -5.86
N ILE A 21 6.34 -20.26 -5.62
CA ILE A 21 7.39 -19.36 -6.07
C ILE A 21 8.22 -18.96 -4.86
N GLN A 22 9.49 -19.37 -4.83
CA GLN A 22 10.42 -19.01 -3.76
C GLN A 22 11.18 -17.74 -4.14
N GLY A 23 11.06 -16.70 -3.32
CA GLY A 23 11.80 -15.46 -3.50
C GLY A 23 11.31 -14.33 -2.59
N ASP A 24 11.96 -13.18 -2.71
CA ASP A 24 11.51 -11.93 -2.08
C ASP A 24 10.37 -11.33 -2.90
N VAL A 25 9.16 -11.37 -2.36
CA VAL A 25 7.95 -10.88 -3.04
C VAL A 25 8.06 -9.40 -3.45
N LEU A 26 8.90 -8.59 -2.78
CA LEU A 26 9.11 -7.19 -3.17
C LEU A 26 9.96 -7.06 -4.44
N LYS A 27 10.81 -8.05 -4.73
CA LYS A 27 11.71 -8.09 -5.89
C LYS A 27 11.19 -8.98 -7.03
N CYS A 28 10.38 -9.99 -6.73
CA CYS A 28 9.85 -10.90 -7.74
C CYS A 28 8.72 -10.28 -8.58
N ASP A 29 8.62 -10.67 -9.84
CA ASP A 29 7.45 -10.34 -10.66
C ASP A 29 6.26 -11.21 -10.24
N LEU A 30 5.14 -10.54 -9.99
CA LEU A 30 3.90 -11.22 -9.61
C LEU A 30 3.18 -11.67 -10.89
N PRO A 31 2.77 -12.95 -10.99
CA PRO A 31 1.89 -13.37 -12.07
C PRO A 31 0.52 -12.68 -11.94
N TYR A 32 -0.30 -12.76 -12.99
CA TYR A 32 -1.70 -12.37 -12.86
C TYR A 32 -2.40 -13.17 -11.77
N PHE A 33 -3.28 -12.50 -11.00
CA PHE A 33 -4.18 -13.13 -10.05
C PHE A 33 -5.48 -12.32 -9.91
N ASP A 34 -6.58 -13.01 -9.64
CA ASP A 34 -7.86 -12.35 -9.33
C ASP A 34 -7.95 -11.92 -7.87
N ILE A 35 -7.48 -12.78 -6.95
CA ILE A 35 -7.57 -12.56 -5.50
C ILE A 35 -6.20 -12.79 -4.87
N CYS A 36 -5.79 -11.86 -4.01
CA CYS A 36 -4.63 -12.05 -3.15
C CYS A 36 -5.07 -12.27 -1.70
N VAL A 37 -4.55 -13.31 -1.05
CA VAL A 37 -4.69 -13.50 0.40
C VAL A 37 -3.29 -13.54 0.98
N ALA A 38 -3.02 -12.73 2.00
CA ALA A 38 -1.67 -12.62 2.54
C ALA A 38 -1.66 -12.40 4.05
N ASN A 39 -0.77 -13.14 4.72
CA ASN A 39 -0.33 -12.86 6.08
C ASN A 39 1.15 -12.50 6.00
N ILE A 40 1.47 -11.22 6.17
CA ILE A 40 2.78 -10.67 5.83
C ILE A 40 3.55 -10.20 7.06
N PRO A 41 4.89 -10.30 7.05
CA PRO A 41 5.72 -9.62 8.02
C PRO A 41 5.45 -8.10 8.00
N TYR A 42 5.36 -7.51 9.17
CA TYR A 42 4.90 -6.14 9.32
C TYR A 42 5.83 -5.11 8.67
N GLN A 43 7.12 -5.41 8.58
CA GLN A 43 8.15 -4.58 7.98
C GLN A 43 7.92 -4.32 6.48
N ILE A 44 7.25 -5.23 5.78
CA ILE A 44 7.00 -5.12 4.34
C ILE A 44 5.58 -4.63 4.00
N SER A 45 4.78 -4.26 5.01
CA SER A 45 3.36 -3.90 4.82
C SER A 45 3.15 -2.77 3.83
N SER A 46 3.88 -1.67 3.99
CA SER A 46 3.80 -0.51 3.09
C SER A 46 4.29 -0.83 1.67
N PRO A 47 5.53 -1.33 1.45
CA PRO A 47 6.00 -1.59 0.10
C PRO A 47 5.16 -2.66 -0.62
N LEU A 48 4.68 -3.69 0.08
CA LEU A 48 3.79 -4.69 -0.53
C LEU A 48 2.45 -4.09 -0.93
N THR A 49 1.86 -3.23 -0.09
CA THR A 49 0.58 -2.56 -0.41
C THR A 49 0.70 -1.76 -1.72
N PHE A 50 1.76 -0.95 -1.86
CA PHE A 50 1.97 -0.18 -3.08
C PHE A 50 2.37 -1.04 -4.28
N LYS A 51 3.11 -2.14 -4.06
CA LYS A 51 3.41 -3.12 -5.11
C LYS A 51 2.12 -3.74 -5.67
N LEU A 52 1.18 -4.12 -4.81
CA LEU A 52 -0.12 -4.62 -5.23
C LEU A 52 -0.91 -3.55 -5.97
N LEU A 53 -1.04 -2.33 -5.45
CA LEU A 53 -1.77 -1.24 -6.12
C LEU A 53 -1.17 -0.86 -7.49
N SER A 54 0.13 -1.06 -7.66
CA SER A 54 0.84 -0.84 -8.93
C SER A 54 0.77 -2.04 -9.89
N HIS A 55 0.34 -3.21 -9.41
CA HIS A 55 0.27 -4.43 -10.22
C HIS A 55 -0.73 -4.26 -11.38
N ARG A 56 -0.34 -4.78 -12.54
CA ARG A 56 -1.15 -4.84 -13.75
C ARG A 56 -1.06 -6.25 -14.35
N PRO A 57 -2.15 -6.79 -14.92
CA PRO A 57 -3.52 -6.27 -14.90
C PRO A 57 -4.13 -6.11 -13.49
N LEU A 58 -5.20 -5.32 -13.36
CA LEU A 58 -5.80 -5.05 -12.06
C LEU A 58 -6.54 -6.29 -11.51
N PHE A 59 -6.10 -6.78 -10.36
CA PHE A 59 -6.78 -7.81 -9.58
C PHE A 59 -8.16 -7.35 -9.08
N ARG A 60 -8.99 -8.30 -8.61
CA ARG A 60 -10.34 -8.04 -8.09
C ARG A 60 -10.31 -7.53 -6.65
N CYS A 61 -9.65 -8.25 -5.75
CA CYS A 61 -9.47 -7.82 -4.37
C CYS A 61 -8.26 -8.49 -3.70
N ALA A 62 -7.75 -7.87 -2.63
CA ALA A 62 -6.75 -8.43 -1.76
C ALA A 62 -7.27 -8.43 -0.32
N VAL A 63 -7.13 -9.56 0.39
CA VAL A 63 -7.48 -9.73 1.80
C VAL A 63 -6.19 -9.97 2.56
N ILE A 64 -5.71 -8.94 3.24
CA ILE A 64 -4.36 -8.92 3.82
C ILE A 64 -4.46 -8.67 5.31
N MET A 65 -3.69 -9.45 6.07
CA MET A 65 -3.52 -9.23 7.49
C MET A 65 -2.34 -8.29 7.75
N PHE A 66 -2.58 -7.24 8.53
CA PHE A 66 -1.60 -6.24 8.95
C PHE A 66 -1.56 -6.10 10.48
N GLN A 67 -0.56 -5.39 11.02
CA GLN A 67 -0.65 -4.86 12.39
C GLN A 67 -1.90 -4.01 12.54
N ARG A 68 -2.50 -4.05 13.74
CA ARG A 68 -3.69 -3.26 14.08
C ARG A 68 -3.55 -1.78 13.73
N GLU A 69 -2.43 -1.15 14.10
CA GLU A 69 -2.20 0.28 13.85
C GLU A 69 -2.08 0.57 12.34
N PHE A 70 -1.30 -0.24 11.61
CA PHE A 70 -1.14 -0.09 10.17
C PHE A 70 -2.47 -0.25 9.43
N ALA A 71 -3.24 -1.28 9.78
CA ALA A 71 -4.59 -1.49 9.25
C ALA A 71 -5.50 -0.28 9.48
N MET A 72 -5.47 0.30 10.68
CA MET A 72 -6.27 1.48 10.99
C MET A 72 -5.83 2.71 10.20
N ARG A 73 -4.53 2.88 9.97
CA ARG A 73 -4.04 3.96 9.10
C ARG A 73 -4.54 3.82 7.66
N LEU A 74 -4.67 2.60 7.14
CA LEU A 74 -5.20 2.38 5.78
C LEU A 74 -6.66 2.82 5.64
N VAL A 75 -7.49 2.54 6.66
CA VAL A 75 -8.95 2.81 6.64
C VAL A 75 -9.34 4.16 7.25
N ALA A 76 -8.41 4.87 7.89
CA ALA A 76 -8.66 6.16 8.53
C ALA A 76 -9.27 7.16 7.53
N GLN A 77 -10.30 7.86 7.96
CA GLN A 77 -11.00 8.88 7.19
C GLN A 77 -10.46 10.29 7.49
N PRO A 78 -10.73 11.29 6.63
CA PRO A 78 -10.39 12.67 6.93
C PRO A 78 -10.95 13.12 8.29
N GLY A 79 -10.09 13.72 9.13
CA GLY A 79 -10.43 14.10 10.50
C GLY A 79 -9.98 13.09 11.56
N ASP A 80 -9.77 11.83 11.20
CA ASP A 80 -9.27 10.83 12.14
C ASP A 80 -7.83 11.12 12.57
N SER A 81 -7.52 10.81 13.84
CA SER A 81 -6.17 10.96 14.38
C SER A 81 -5.11 10.15 13.62
N LEU A 82 -5.49 8.99 13.07
CA LEU A 82 -4.63 8.09 12.29
C LEU A 82 -4.58 8.44 10.79
N TYR A 83 -5.33 9.45 10.34
CA TYR A 83 -5.30 9.90 8.96
C TYR A 83 -3.89 10.43 8.60
N CYS A 84 -3.33 9.89 7.53
CA CYS A 84 -1.97 10.18 7.10
C CYS A 84 -1.78 9.97 5.60
N ARG A 85 -0.57 10.25 5.09
CA ARG A 85 -0.20 10.02 3.68
C ARG A 85 -0.53 8.61 3.18
N LEU A 86 -0.36 7.59 4.03
CA LEU A 86 -0.71 6.20 3.69
C LEU A 86 -2.22 6.08 3.39
N SER A 87 -3.06 6.63 4.25
CA SER A 87 -4.52 6.65 4.10
C SER A 87 -4.91 7.26 2.74
N VAL A 88 -4.41 8.46 2.47
CA VAL A 88 -4.69 9.23 1.24
C VAL A 88 -4.28 8.46 -0.01
N ASN A 89 -3.03 7.98 -0.06
CA ASN A 89 -2.50 7.33 -1.25
C ASN A 89 -3.19 5.99 -1.53
N THR A 90 -3.46 5.19 -0.48
CA THR A 90 -4.17 3.92 -0.66
C THR A 90 -5.62 4.17 -1.08
N GLN A 91 -6.32 5.14 -0.50
CA GLN A 91 -7.72 5.44 -0.80
C GLN A 91 -7.95 6.11 -2.17
N LEU A 92 -6.93 6.81 -2.68
CA LEU A 92 -6.90 7.29 -4.08
C LEU A 92 -6.99 6.11 -5.04
N LEU A 93 -6.19 5.06 -4.80
CA LEU A 93 -6.03 3.95 -5.74
C LEU A 93 -7.01 2.79 -5.51
N ALA A 94 -7.58 2.68 -4.30
CA ALA A 94 -8.41 1.54 -3.90
C ALA A 94 -9.51 1.92 -2.91
N ARG A 95 -10.56 1.08 -2.84
CA ARG A 95 -11.46 1.01 -1.69
C ARG A 95 -10.82 0.10 -0.64
N VAL A 96 -10.86 0.54 0.62
CA VAL A 96 -10.21 -0.16 1.73
C VAL A 96 -11.21 -0.36 2.85
N ASN A 97 -11.39 -1.60 3.30
CA ASN A 97 -12.33 -1.95 4.35
C ASN A 97 -11.64 -2.78 5.43
N HIS A 98 -11.82 -2.40 6.69
CA HIS A 98 -11.45 -3.25 7.83
C HIS A 98 -12.49 -4.37 7.94
N LEU A 99 -12.05 -5.63 7.96
CA LEU A 99 -12.94 -6.78 8.01
C LEU A 99 -13.10 -7.32 9.42
N LEU A 100 -11.98 -7.59 10.10
CA LEU A 100 -11.99 -8.17 11.45
C LEU A 100 -10.69 -7.92 12.20
N LYS A 101 -10.76 -8.00 13.52
CA LYS A 101 -9.60 -7.98 14.43
C LYS A 101 -9.13 -9.41 14.68
N VAL A 102 -7.81 -9.62 14.69
CA VAL A 102 -7.19 -10.89 15.08
C VAL A 102 -6.33 -10.66 16.32
N GLY A 103 -6.67 -11.33 17.42
CA GLY A 103 -5.89 -11.26 18.66
C GLY A 103 -4.56 -11.98 18.52
N ARG A 104 -3.50 -11.45 19.16
CA ARG A 104 -2.14 -12.03 19.12
C ARG A 104 -2.04 -13.52 19.52
N ASN A 105 -2.97 -14.01 20.33
CA ASN A 105 -3.00 -15.41 20.79
C ASN A 105 -3.36 -16.41 19.69
N ASN A 106 -3.81 -15.94 18.52
CA ASN A 106 -4.06 -16.78 17.34
C ASN A 106 -2.79 -17.09 16.53
N PHE A 107 -1.61 -16.64 16.99
CA PHE A 107 -0.34 -16.82 16.30
C PHE A 107 0.62 -17.68 17.11
N ARG A 108 1.53 -18.35 16.40
CA ARG A 108 2.62 -19.14 17.01
C ARG A 108 3.95 -18.80 16.34
N PRO A 109 4.91 -18.15 17.04
CA PRO A 109 4.75 -17.53 18.36
C PRO A 109 3.84 -16.29 18.34
N PRO A 110 3.26 -15.88 19.48
CA PRO A 110 2.44 -14.67 19.55
C PRO A 110 3.25 -13.40 19.23
N PRO A 111 2.75 -12.49 18.36
CA PRO A 111 3.36 -11.18 18.17
C PRO A 111 3.13 -10.27 19.38
N LYS A 112 3.92 -9.18 19.47
CA LYS A 112 3.78 -8.17 20.54
C LYS A 112 2.50 -7.34 20.44
N VAL A 113 1.87 -7.31 19.28
CA VAL A 113 0.71 -6.45 18.97
C VAL A 113 -0.38 -7.27 18.28
N ASP A 114 -1.62 -6.81 18.39
CA ASP A 114 -2.75 -7.39 17.67
C ASP A 114 -2.68 -7.09 16.17
N SER A 115 -3.42 -7.89 15.40
CA SER A 115 -3.52 -7.76 13.95
C SER A 115 -4.94 -7.39 13.50
N SER A 116 -5.08 -7.05 12.23
CA SER A 116 -6.37 -6.82 11.60
C SER A 116 -6.33 -7.23 10.14
N VAL A 117 -7.44 -7.80 9.67
CA VAL A 117 -7.62 -8.17 8.27
C VAL A 117 -8.29 -7.02 7.54
N VAL A 118 -7.73 -6.65 6.41
CA VAL A 118 -8.18 -5.55 5.56
C VAL A 118 -8.43 -6.06 4.15
N ARG A 119 -9.55 -5.64 3.56
CA ARG A 119 -9.86 -5.83 2.15
C ARG A 119 -9.44 -4.59 1.36
N ILE A 120 -8.69 -4.77 0.28
CA ILE A 120 -8.25 -3.72 -0.64
C ILE A 120 -8.77 -4.06 -2.03
N GLU A 121 -9.53 -3.15 -2.63
CA GLU A 121 -10.10 -3.30 -3.98
C GLU A 121 -9.63 -2.14 -4.86
N PRO A 122 -8.78 -2.40 -5.87
CA PRO A 122 -8.34 -1.35 -6.80
C PRO A 122 -9.54 -0.68 -7.47
N ARG A 123 -9.51 0.65 -7.59
CA ARG A 123 -10.54 1.39 -8.32
C ARG A 123 -10.49 1.08 -9.80
N LYS A 124 -11.67 0.94 -10.41
CA LYS A 124 -11.87 0.74 -11.85
C LYS A 124 -12.98 1.69 -12.32
N PRO A 125 -12.70 2.68 -13.18
CA PRO A 125 -11.37 3.08 -13.67
C PRO A 125 -10.51 3.68 -12.53
N LEU A 126 -9.19 3.71 -12.75
CA LEU A 126 -8.30 4.47 -11.87
C LEU A 126 -8.50 5.97 -12.11
N PRO A 127 -8.36 6.82 -11.08
CA PRO A 127 -8.37 8.27 -11.28
C PRO A 127 -7.28 8.69 -12.27
N PRO A 128 -7.56 9.63 -13.19
CA PRO A 128 -6.58 10.11 -14.18
C PRO A 128 -5.58 11.08 -13.52
N VAL A 129 -4.81 10.58 -12.57
CA VAL A 129 -3.86 11.35 -11.76
C VAL A 129 -2.48 10.74 -11.90
N ASN A 130 -1.47 11.57 -12.20
CA ASN A 130 -0.08 11.15 -12.14
C ASN A 130 0.29 10.87 -10.67
N PHE A 131 0.47 9.58 -10.33
CA PHE A 131 0.74 9.18 -8.95
C PHE A 131 2.03 9.79 -8.38
N LYS A 132 3.04 10.06 -9.22
CA LYS A 132 4.30 10.67 -8.77
C LYS A 132 4.10 12.12 -8.32
N GLU A 133 3.32 12.88 -9.08
CA GLU A 133 2.97 14.27 -8.74
C GLU A 133 2.07 14.31 -7.51
N TRP A 134 1.08 13.42 -7.46
CA TRP A 134 0.20 13.25 -6.31
C TRP A 134 0.98 12.95 -5.02
N ASP A 135 1.81 11.91 -5.01
CA ASP A 135 2.58 11.56 -3.80
C ASP A 135 3.55 12.68 -3.42
N GLY A 136 4.10 13.41 -4.39
CA GLY A 136 4.90 14.61 -4.15
C GLY A 136 4.14 15.68 -3.38
N LEU A 137 2.93 16.04 -3.84
CA LEU A 137 2.05 17.00 -3.17
C LEU A 137 1.66 16.51 -1.77
N VAL A 138 1.16 15.29 -1.66
CA VAL A 138 0.70 14.70 -0.40
C VAL A 138 1.86 14.60 0.60
N ARG A 139 3.08 14.30 0.15
CA ARG A 139 4.27 14.32 1.00
C ARG A 139 4.54 15.68 1.62
N ILE A 140 4.40 16.77 0.85
CA ILE A 140 4.55 18.14 1.35
C ILE A 140 3.47 18.46 2.39
N CYS A 141 2.20 18.19 2.05
CA CYS A 141 1.06 18.50 2.92
C CYS A 141 1.07 17.70 4.23
N PHE A 142 1.43 16.42 4.20
CA PHE A 142 1.37 15.54 5.38
C PHE A 142 2.62 15.57 6.25
N ASN A 143 3.68 16.31 5.87
CA ASN A 143 4.84 16.51 6.73
C ASN A 143 4.47 17.22 8.04
N ARG A 144 3.52 18.16 7.99
CA ARG A 144 2.95 18.84 9.16
C ARG A 144 1.43 18.84 9.09
N LYS A 145 0.82 17.66 9.16
CA LYS A 145 -0.63 17.46 8.94
C LYS A 145 -1.57 18.32 9.79
N ASN A 146 -1.12 18.83 10.95
CA ASN A 146 -1.89 19.68 11.85
C ASN A 146 -1.67 21.20 11.60
N LYS A 147 -1.01 21.59 10.51
CA LYS A 147 -0.78 22.99 10.13
C LYS A 147 -1.54 23.33 8.86
N THR A 148 -1.89 24.60 8.72
CA THR A 148 -2.58 25.09 7.52
C THR A 148 -1.68 24.95 6.29
N LEU A 149 -2.30 24.73 5.13
CA LEU A 149 -1.57 24.65 3.86
C LEU A 149 -0.74 25.93 3.61
N GLY A 150 -1.30 27.10 3.91
CA GLY A 150 -0.56 28.37 3.82
C GLY A 150 0.72 28.40 4.64
N SER A 151 0.74 27.82 5.85
CA SER A 151 1.97 27.71 6.66
C SER A 151 2.97 26.72 6.08
N ILE A 152 2.49 25.64 5.46
CA ILE A 152 3.34 24.62 4.83
C ILE A 152 4.03 25.19 3.59
N PHE A 153 3.27 25.82 2.69
CA PHE A 153 3.76 26.32 1.41
C PHE A 153 4.62 27.60 1.52
N ARG A 154 4.62 28.28 2.67
CA ARG A 154 5.52 29.42 2.95
C ARG A 154 6.91 28.99 3.45
N GLN A 155 7.15 27.70 3.71
CA GLN A 155 8.46 27.23 4.14
C GLN A 155 9.50 27.39 3.03
N LYS A 156 10.68 27.93 3.36
CA LYS A 156 11.77 28.14 2.39
C LYS A 156 12.13 26.87 1.60
N SER A 157 12.12 25.71 2.27
CA SER A 157 12.38 24.41 1.64
C SER A 157 11.33 24.05 0.58
N VAL A 158 10.05 24.33 0.83
CA VAL A 158 8.96 24.07 -0.11
C VAL A 158 9.03 25.05 -1.29
N LEU A 159 9.27 26.35 -1.02
CA LEU A 159 9.43 27.36 -2.07
C LEU A 159 10.58 27.03 -3.03
N SER A 160 11.72 26.60 -2.50
CA SER A 160 12.88 26.18 -3.32
C SER A 160 12.54 25.00 -4.24
N VAL A 161 11.80 24.01 -3.74
CA VAL A 161 11.34 22.87 -4.56
C VAL A 161 10.38 23.33 -5.66
N LEU A 162 9.43 24.22 -5.34
CA LEU A 162 8.48 24.75 -6.31
C LEU A 162 9.17 25.58 -7.39
N GLU A 163 10.12 26.43 -7.03
CA GLU A 163 10.90 27.23 -7.98
C GLU A 163 11.70 26.32 -8.93
N LYS A 164 12.35 25.28 -8.39
CA LYS A 164 13.08 24.30 -9.22
C LYS A 164 12.14 23.59 -10.20
N ASN A 165 10.99 23.10 -9.71
CA ASN A 165 10.01 22.43 -10.55
C ASN A 165 9.45 23.36 -11.63
N TYR A 166 9.17 24.62 -11.29
CA TYR A 166 8.71 25.64 -12.24
C TYR A 166 9.72 25.86 -13.36
N LYS A 167 11.02 26.04 -13.03
CA LYS A 167 12.08 26.20 -14.03
C LYS A 167 12.18 24.98 -14.95
N THR A 168 12.05 23.76 -14.40
CA THR A 168 12.03 22.53 -15.20
C THR A 168 10.85 22.50 -16.16
N VAL A 169 9.63 22.79 -15.68
CA VAL A 169 8.42 22.81 -16.54
C VAL A 169 8.53 23.89 -17.60
N ALA A 170 8.98 25.10 -17.24
CA ALA A 170 9.18 26.20 -18.18
C ALA A 170 10.19 25.83 -19.27
N SER A 171 11.30 25.16 -18.92
CA SER A 171 12.26 24.69 -19.93
C SER A 171 11.65 23.68 -20.90
N ILE A 172 10.87 22.70 -20.41
CA ILE A 172 10.26 21.68 -21.28
C ILE A 172 9.21 22.32 -22.20
N THR A 173 8.43 23.27 -21.69
CA THR A 173 7.34 23.92 -22.42
C THR A 173 7.85 24.97 -23.41
N ALA A 174 9.00 25.60 -23.16
CA ALA A 174 9.62 26.56 -24.07
C ALA A 174 10.25 25.90 -25.32
N PHE A 175 10.41 24.57 -25.33
CA PHE A 175 10.93 23.80 -26.47
C PHE A 175 9.85 22.92 -27.14
N ALA A 176 8.57 23.10 -26.79
CA ALA A 176 7.42 22.40 -27.37
C ALA A 176 6.53 23.39 -28.13
#